data_AF-A0A418AMU9-F1
#
_entry.id   AF-A0A418AMU9-F1
#
_cell.length_a   1.000
_cell.length_b   1.000
_cell.length_c   1.000
_cell.angle_alpha   90.00
_cell.angle_beta   90.00
_cell.angle_gamma   90.00
#
_symmetry.space_group_name_H-M   'P 1'
#
loop_
_entity.id
_entity.type
_entity.pdbx_description
1 polymer ?
#
loop_
_entity_poly.entity_id
_entity_poly.type
_entity_poly.pdbx_seq_one_letter_code
_entity_poly.pdbx_strand_id
1 'polypeptide(L)'
;MNLLVAGGCAGSISWMLTQPIDVIKTLVQSQSSETKRLSTMDVIRRQHALEGPKFLLKGFGATILRAFPVSAVTFLVYERSMQLMNSAELDLLMQ
;
A
#
# COMPACT_ATOMS: atom_id res chain seq x y z
N MET A 1 -13.35 18.75 2.07
CA MET A 1 -12.27 18.10 2.86
C MET A 1 -12.60 16.67 3.27
N ASN A 2 -13.74 16.42 3.94
CA ASN A 2 -14.04 15.11 4.54
C ASN A 2 -14.16 13.94 3.55
N LEU A 3 -14.76 14.14 2.37
CA LEU A 3 -14.90 13.07 1.36
C LEU A 3 -13.56 12.62 0.78
N LEU A 4 -12.61 13.54 0.64
CA LEU A 4 -11.30 13.25 0.06
C LEU A 4 -10.39 12.53 1.06
N VAL A 5 -10.45 12.95 2.33
CA VAL A 5 -9.79 12.23 3.44
C VAL A 5 -10.44 10.85 3.65
N ALA A 6 -11.77 10.76 3.63
CA ALA A 6 -12.48 9.48 3.73
C ALA A 6 -12.14 8.53 2.57
N GLY A 7 -12.06 9.05 1.34
CA GLY A 7 -11.64 8.28 0.17
C GLY A 7 -10.18 7.81 0.24
N GLY A 8 -9.27 8.68 0.68
CA GLY A 8 -7.85 8.34 0.89
C GLY A 8 -7.64 7.28 1.97
N CYS A 9 -8.36 7.39 3.10
CA CYS A 9 -8.34 6.40 4.18
C CYS A 9 -8.93 5.06 3.71
N ALA A 10 -10.08 5.07 3.03
CA ALA A 10 -10.70 3.86 2.51
C ALA A 10 -9.79 3.12 1.50
N GLY A 11 -9.13 3.87 0.61
CA GLY A 11 -8.16 3.31 -0.33
C GLY A 11 -6.94 2.70 0.36
N SER A 12 -6.41 3.37 1.39
CA SER A 12 -5.26 2.88 2.16
C SER A 12 -5.59 1.59 2.91
N ILE A 13 -6.79 1.49 3.50
CA ILE A 13 -7.26 0.28 4.19
C ILE A 13 -7.45 -0.87 3.20
N SER A 14 -8.05 -0.61 2.04
CA SER A 14 -8.23 -1.60 0.97
C SER A 14 -6.88 -2.16 0.49
N TRP A 15 -5.89 -1.28 0.32
CA TRP A 15 -4.53 -1.68 -0.07
C TRP A 15 -3.83 -2.51 1.02
N MET A 16 -3.98 -2.13 2.29
CA MET A 16 -3.47 -2.90 3.42
C MET A 16 -4.02 -4.32 3.48
N LEU A 17 -5.31 -4.51 3.16
CA LEU A 17 -5.94 -5.83 3.11
C LEU A 17 -5.47 -6.66 1.91
N THR A 18 -5.09 -6.03 0.81
CA THR A 18 -4.67 -6.70 -0.43
C THR A 18 -3.18 -7.09 -0.40
N GLN A 19 -2.33 -6.30 0.27
CA GLN A 19 -0.89 -6.58 0.45
C GLN A 19 -0.52 -8.02 0.88
N PRO A 20 -1.15 -8.65 1.89
CA PRO A 20 -0.81 -10.02 2.28
C PRO A 20 -1.06 -11.04 1.16
N ILE A 21 -2.07 -10.81 0.31
CA ILE A 21 -2.37 -11.68 -0.84
C ILE A 21 -1.26 -11.57 -1.89
N ASP A 22 -0.74 -10.36 -2.11
CA ASP A 22 0.36 -10.13 -3.05
C ASP A 22 1.69 -10.72 -2.55
N VAL A 23 1.93 -10.70 -1.23
CA VAL A 23 3.09 -11.40 -0.62
C VAL A 23 3.01 -12.91 -0.87
N ILE A 24 1.84 -13.52 -0.71
CA ILE A 24 1.68 -14.96 -0.99
C ILE A 24 1.93 -15.26 -2.48
N LYS A 25 1.40 -14.44 -3.39
CA LYS A 25 1.65 -14.58 -4.84
C LYS A 25 3.13 -14.45 -5.19
N THR A 26 3.81 -13.44 -4.65
CA THR A 26 5.24 -13.22 -4.92
C THR A 26 6.10 -14.35 -4.36
N LEU A 27 5.74 -14.96 -3.22
CA LEU A 27 6.42 -16.16 -2.72
C LEU A 27 6.21 -17.38 -3.62
N VAL A 28 5.00 -17.56 -4.16
CA VAL A 28 4.72 -18.63 -5.12
C VAL A 28 5.50 -18.42 -6.41
N GLN A 29 5.60 -17.17 -6.90
CA GLN A 29 6.36 -16.81 -8.11
C GLN A 29 7.88 -16.81 -7.89
N SER A 30 8.34 -16.53 -6.68
CA SER A 30 9.76 -16.55 -6.30
C SER A 30 10.31 -17.97 -6.17
N GLN A 31 9.48 -19.01 -6.26
CA GLN A 31 9.95 -20.38 -6.38
C GLN A 31 10.71 -20.53 -7.70
N SER A 32 12.03 -20.61 -7.60
CA SER A 32 12.93 -20.92 -8.71
C SER A 32 12.52 -22.22 -9.38
N SER A 33 12.47 -22.20 -10.71
CA SER A 33 11.98 -23.27 -11.60
C SER A 33 12.66 -24.64 -11.46
N GLU A 34 13.71 -24.76 -10.64
CA GLU A 34 14.52 -25.98 -10.47
C GLU A 34 14.00 -26.95 -9.41
N THR A 35 13.24 -26.51 -8.40
CA THR A 35 12.77 -27.43 -7.34
C THR A 35 11.29 -27.70 -7.53
N LYS A 36 10.98 -28.94 -7.96
CA LYS A 36 9.69 -29.64 -7.87
C LYS A 36 8.55 -28.75 -7.34
N ARG A 37 7.74 -28.20 -8.27
CA ARG A 37 6.61 -27.28 -8.03
C ARG A 37 5.84 -27.64 -6.75
N LEU A 38 6.21 -27.05 -5.61
CA LEU A 38 5.55 -27.32 -4.33
C LEU A 38 4.16 -26.69 -4.38
N SER A 39 3.17 -27.34 -3.76
CA SER A 39 1.84 -26.76 -3.67
C SER A 39 1.90 -25.43 -2.93
N THR A 40 1.08 -24.45 -3.30
CA THR A 40 1.02 -23.14 -2.62
C THR A 40 0.89 -23.29 -1.10
N MET A 41 0.15 -24.32 -0.66
CA MET A 41 0.01 -24.70 0.76
C MET A 41 1.33 -25.12 1.42
N ASP A 42 2.21 -25.83 0.70
CA ASP A 42 3.49 -26.30 1.23
C ASP A 42 4.49 -25.15 1.37
N VAL A 43 4.47 -24.19 0.44
CA VAL A 43 5.28 -22.97 0.52
C VAL A 43 4.88 -22.14 1.72
N ILE A 44 3.56 -21.94 1.91
CA ILE A 44 3.02 -21.20 3.05
C ILE A 44 3.37 -21.92 4.36
N ARG A 45 3.20 -23.24 4.44
CA ARG A 45 3.58 -24.03 5.62
C ARG A 45 5.08 -23.93 5.92
N ARG A 46 5.93 -23.99 4.91
CA ARG A 46 7.39 -23.90 5.06
C ARG A 46 7.82 -22.50 5.52
N GLN A 47 7.26 -21.44 4.93
CA GLN A 47 7.51 -20.07 5.36
C GLN A 47 6.99 -19.80 6.78
N HIS A 48 5.80 -20.32 7.10
CA HIS A 48 5.25 -20.24 8.45
C HIS A 48 6.10 -21.02 9.47
N ALA A 49 6.69 -22.16 9.10
CA ALA A 49 7.60 -22.91 9.99
C ALA A 49 8.95 -22.21 10.19
N LEU A 50 9.44 -21.46 9.20
CA LEU A 50 10.72 -20.75 9.27
C LEU A 50 10.62 -19.42 10.03
N GLU A 51 9.58 -18.63 9.78
CA GLU A 51 9.47 -17.25 10.25
C GLU A 51 8.23 -16.98 11.13
N GLY A 52 7.36 -17.97 11.26
CA GLY A 52 6.10 -17.84 11.98
C GLY A 52 5.06 -16.98 11.25
N PRO A 53 3.98 -16.57 11.94
CA PRO A 53 2.93 -15.72 11.37
C PRO A 53 3.42 -14.32 10.98
N LYS A 54 4.62 -13.94 11.43
CA LYS A 54 5.26 -12.66 11.10
C LYS A 54 5.77 -12.60 9.67
N PHE A 55 5.88 -13.71 8.94
CA PHE A 55 6.30 -13.70 7.54
C PHE A 55 5.33 -12.89 6.66
N LEU A 56 4.02 -12.89 6.96
CA LEU A 56 3.02 -12.09 6.25
C LEU A 56 3.20 -10.58 6.48
N LEU A 57 3.85 -10.22 7.59
CA LEU A 57 4.25 -8.85 7.91
C LEU A 57 5.70 -8.56 7.52
N LYS A 58 6.45 -9.56 7.03
CA LYS A 58 7.81 -9.38 6.53
C LYS A 58 7.72 -8.67 5.19
N GLY A 59 8.08 -7.39 5.21
CA GLY A 59 7.82 -6.45 4.12
C GLY A 59 6.85 -5.34 4.52
N PHE A 60 5.96 -5.55 5.49
CA PHE A 60 5.03 -4.52 5.98
C PHE A 60 5.76 -3.32 6.58
N GLY A 61 6.89 -3.54 7.27
CA GLY A 61 7.77 -2.47 7.73
C GLY A 61 8.42 -1.67 6.59
N ALA A 62 8.82 -2.34 5.51
CA ALA A 62 9.33 -1.67 4.30
C ALA A 62 8.20 -0.93 3.55
N THR A 63 7.01 -1.52 3.52
CA THR A 63 5.79 -0.93 2.96
C THR A 63 5.36 0.30 3.75
N ILE A 64 5.40 0.28 5.09
CA ILE A 64 5.14 1.44 5.96
C ILE A 64 6.22 2.51 5.77
N LEU A 65 7.50 2.12 5.76
CA LEU A 65 8.61 3.04 5.55
C LEU A 65 8.52 3.74 4.18
N ARG A 66 8.02 3.03 3.16
CA ARG A 66 7.72 3.59 1.83
C ARG A 66 6.41 4.38 1.81
N ALA A 67 5.40 3.94 2.55
CA ALA A 67 4.09 4.59 2.61
C ALA A 67 4.18 5.94 3.32
N PHE A 68 5.04 6.10 4.33
CA PHE A 68 5.24 7.34 5.05
C PHE A 68 5.57 8.54 4.13
N PRO A 69 6.61 8.49 3.27
CA PRO A 69 6.89 9.57 2.32
C PRO A 69 5.79 9.71 1.26
N VAL A 70 5.17 8.61 0.82
CA VAL A 70 4.04 8.70 -0.13
C VAL A 70 2.85 9.45 0.49
N SER A 71 2.50 9.15 1.73
CA SER A 71 1.46 9.85 2.49
C SER A 71 1.85 11.31 2.74
N ALA A 72 3.10 11.61 3.06
CA ALA A 72 3.59 12.98 3.24
C ALA A 72 3.50 13.80 1.94
N VAL A 73 3.93 13.23 0.81
CA VAL A 73 3.82 13.87 -0.51
C VAL A 73 2.36 14.01 -0.93
N THR A 74 1.52 13.01 -0.66
CA THR A 74 0.07 13.08 -0.95
C THR A 74 -0.58 14.23 -0.18
N PHE A 75 -0.21 14.41 1.09
CA PHE A 75 -0.72 15.50 1.91
C PHE A 75 -0.22 16.87 1.41
N LEU A 76 1.05 16.96 1.02
CA LEU A 76 1.64 18.17 0.47
C LEU A 76 1.01 18.57 -0.87
N VAL A 77 0.81 17.62 -1.79
CA VAL A 77 0.13 17.86 -3.06
C VAL A 77 -1.32 18.24 -2.81
N TYR A 78 -2.00 17.58 -1.88
CA TYR A 78 -3.37 17.92 -1.50
C TYR A 78 -3.51 19.36 -1.00
N GLU A 79 -2.64 19.79 -0.07
CA GLU A 79 -2.61 21.16 0.43
C GLU A 79 -2.38 22.16 -0.71
N ARG A 80 -1.42 21.87 -1.60
CA ARG A 80 -1.11 22.75 -2.74
C ARG A 80 -2.24 22.83 -3.76
N SER A 81 -2.85 21.69 -4.11
CA SER A 81 -4.00 21.66 -5.01
C SER A 81 -5.20 22.42 -4.43
N MET A 82 -5.44 22.30 -3.12
CA MET A 82 -6.56 23.00 -2.49
C MET A 82 -6.32 24.51 -2.38
N GLN A 83 -5.08 24.94 -2.11
CA GLN A 83 -4.70 26.35 -2.15
C GLN A 83 -4.91 26.96 -3.54
N LEU A 84 -4.49 26.26 -4.60
CA LEU A 84 -4.66 26.69 -5.98
C LEU A 84 -6.14 26.82 -6.39
N MET A 85 -6.96 25.87 -5.97
CA MET A 85 -8.40 25.90 -6.23
C MET A 85 -9.09 27.07 -5.51
N ASN A 86 -8.71 27.33 -4.25
CA ASN A 86 -9.20 28.50 -3.50
C ASN A 86 -8.74 29.84 -4.10
N SER A 87 -7.51 29.92 -4.64
CA SER A 87 -7.04 31.14 -5.31
C SER A 87 -7.73 31.36 -6.66
N ALA A 88 -8.04 30.30 -7.40
CA ALA A 88 -8.76 30.40 -8.66
C ALA A 88 -10.22 30.86 -8.48
N GLU A 89 -10.85 30.50 -7.34
CA GLU A 89 -12.18 31.01 -6.98
C GLU A 89 -12.16 32.51 -6.65
N LEU A 90 -11.09 33.01 -6.04
CA LEU A 90 -10.92 34.44 -5.72
C LEU A 90 -10.64 35.31 -6.96
N ASP A 91 -9.89 34.81 -7.94
CA ASP A 91 -9.64 35.52 -9.21
C ASP A 91 -10.92 35.61 -10.08
N LEU A 92 -11.83 34.64 -10.00
CA LEU A 92 -13.12 34.68 -10.70
C LEU A 92 -14.15 35.61 -10.06
N LEU A 93 -14.03 35.89 -8.75
CA LEU A 93 -14.92 36.82 -8.04
C LEU A 93 -14.45 38.28 -8.12
N MET A 94 -13.21 38.53 -8.54
CA MET A 94 -12.66 39.89 -8.78
C MET A 94 -12.79 40.37 -10.24
N GLN A 95 -13.55 39.66 -11.09
CA GLN A 95 -13.84 40.09 -12.48
C GLN A 95 -15.33 40.31 -12.74
#